data_AF-A0A7C1INY5-F1
#
_entry.id   AF-A0A7C1INY5-F1
#
_cell.length_a   1.000
_cell.length_b   1.000
_cell.length_c   1.000
_cell.angle_alpha   90.00
_cell.angle_beta   90.00
_cell.angle_gamma   90.00
#
_symmetry.space_group_name_H-M   'P 1'
#
loop_
_entity.id
_entity.type
_entity.pdbx_description
1 polymer ?
#
loop_
_entity_poly.entity_id
_entity_poly.type
_entity_poly.pdbx_seq_one_letter_code
_entity_poly.pdbx_strand_id
1 'polypeptide(L)'
;MKEIRKDPFTGHWVVFNSALRDKIFEFWKERHYESPKIEKCSFCEGNESETPNETMAYRHSGTQPNKPGWWVRVFENKGAVLQPDEDLDRHPIGMYDVTTGFGIHEIIVETPKHQTQLEELPFGQVRDVVWSFKERISALKKDSRLKYVTIFKNFGLGTFGSMEHSHSQLLATPITPRKIKDELMQSKDYYQDKERCLFCDVIKQETRLKERIIFETDHMIVISPFAALSPYEMLILPK
;
A
#
# COMPACT_ATOMS: atom_id res chain seq x y z
N MET A 1 22.40 -5.28 -21.83
CA MET A 1 21.19 -5.46 -22.66
C MET A 1 20.32 -4.23 -22.50
N LYS A 2 19.85 -3.66 -23.62
CA LYS A 2 18.96 -2.49 -23.66
C LYS A 2 17.65 -2.92 -24.31
N GLU A 3 16.54 -2.76 -23.63
CA GLU A 3 15.21 -3.22 -24.08
C GLU A 3 14.15 -2.19 -23.74
N ILE A 4 13.03 -2.23 -24.46
CA ILE A 4 11.82 -1.51 -24.06
C ILE A 4 10.74 -2.58 -23.87
N ARG A 5 10.24 -2.71 -22.66
CA ARG A 5 9.28 -3.75 -22.28
C ARG A 5 7.93 -3.12 -22.02
N LYS A 6 6.87 -3.73 -22.52
CA LYS A 6 5.50 -3.31 -22.21
C LYS A 6 5.05 -4.04 -20.94
N ASP A 7 4.53 -3.29 -19.98
CA ASP A 7 3.84 -3.86 -18.84
C ASP A 7 2.47 -4.39 -19.30
N PRO A 8 2.19 -5.70 -19.18
CA PRO A 8 0.89 -6.23 -19.57
C PRO A 8 -0.24 -5.66 -18.73
N PHE A 9 0.00 -5.31 -17.47
CA PHE A 9 -1.04 -4.85 -16.54
C PHE A 9 -1.50 -3.44 -16.85
N THR A 10 -0.59 -2.47 -16.98
CA THR A 10 -0.95 -1.07 -17.23
C THR A 10 -0.92 -0.67 -18.71
N GLY A 11 -0.24 -1.46 -19.56
CA GLY A 11 0.01 -1.12 -20.96
C GLY A 11 1.13 -0.10 -21.18
N HIS A 12 1.76 0.39 -20.12
CA HIS A 12 2.88 1.32 -20.20
C HIS A 12 4.16 0.65 -20.72
N TRP A 13 5.02 1.45 -21.36
CA TRP A 13 6.34 1.00 -21.84
C TRP A 13 7.43 1.46 -20.88
N VAL A 14 8.35 0.55 -20.55
CA VAL A 14 9.44 0.78 -19.61
C VAL A 14 10.77 0.53 -20.30
N VAL A 15 11.70 1.48 -20.15
CA VAL A 15 13.04 1.40 -20.73
C VAL A 15 13.97 0.67 -19.77
N PHE A 16 14.52 -0.45 -20.23
CA PHE A 16 15.45 -1.28 -19.49
C PHE A 16 16.87 -1.11 -20.02
N ASN A 17 17.81 -0.87 -19.12
CA ASN A 17 19.23 -0.87 -19.43
C ASN A 17 20.00 -1.62 -18.34
N SER A 18 20.30 -2.89 -18.60
CA SER A 18 21.00 -3.74 -17.62
C SER A 18 22.42 -3.25 -17.31
N ALA A 19 23.02 -2.41 -18.17
CA ALA A 19 24.34 -1.84 -17.95
C ALA A 19 24.35 -0.75 -16.86
N LEU A 20 23.18 -0.27 -16.43
CA LEU A 20 23.07 0.67 -15.31
C LEU A 20 22.96 -0.03 -13.94
N ARG A 21 22.82 -1.37 -13.92
CA ARG A 21 22.59 -2.13 -12.68
C ARG A 21 23.62 -1.80 -11.60
N ASP A 22 24.90 -1.91 -11.91
CA ASP A 22 25.98 -1.74 -10.94
C ASP A 22 26.06 -0.28 -10.46
N LYS A 23 25.87 0.69 -11.37
CA LYS A 23 25.84 2.11 -11.02
C LYS A 23 24.68 2.47 -10.11
N ILE A 24 23.51 1.89 -10.36
CA ILE A 24 22.33 2.06 -9.49
C ILE A 24 22.64 1.43 -8.13
N PHE A 25 23.14 0.20 -8.09
CA PHE A 25 23.44 -0.49 -6.83
C PHE A 25 24.43 0.30 -5.96
N GLU A 26 25.53 0.80 -6.54
CA GLU A 26 26.49 1.64 -5.80
C GLU A 26 25.85 2.93 -5.27
N PHE A 27 25.00 3.60 -6.06
CA PHE A 27 24.26 4.79 -5.62
C PHE A 27 23.37 4.53 -4.38
N TRP A 28 22.79 3.33 -4.26
CA TRP A 28 21.96 2.96 -3.11
C TRP A 28 22.78 2.54 -1.89
N LYS A 29 23.94 1.90 -2.10
CA LYS A 29 24.82 1.40 -1.03
C LYS A 29 25.41 2.51 -0.16
N GLU A 30 25.65 3.69 -0.74
CA GLU A 30 26.24 4.84 -0.04
C GLU A 30 25.25 5.56 0.89
N ARG A 31 23.95 5.28 0.81
CA ARG A 31 22.95 5.86 1.71
C ARG A 31 22.84 5.06 3.00
N HIS A 32 23.78 5.28 3.92
CA HIS A 32 23.56 5.03 5.34
C HIS A 32 23.03 6.32 5.94
N TYR A 33 21.75 6.35 6.26
CA TYR A 33 21.15 7.49 6.92
C TYR A 33 20.56 7.03 8.25
N GLU A 34 21.06 7.61 9.34
CA GLU A 34 20.48 7.45 10.66
C GLU A 34 19.17 8.25 10.72
N SER A 35 18.08 7.58 11.06
CA SER A 35 16.83 8.28 11.38
C SER A 35 17.02 9.10 12.66
N PRO A 36 16.47 10.32 12.72
CA PRO A 36 16.56 11.13 13.93
C PRO A 36 15.81 10.41 15.06
N LYS A 37 16.50 10.16 16.17
CA LYS A 37 15.88 9.56 17.37
C LYS A 37 14.72 10.42 17.84
N ILE A 38 13.50 9.88 17.73
CA ILE A 38 12.30 10.55 18.24
C ILE A 38 12.18 10.19 19.73
N GLU A 39 12.33 11.19 20.62
CA GLU A 39 12.17 10.97 22.07
C GLU A 39 10.71 10.66 22.46
N LYS A 40 9.74 11.17 21.69
CA LYS A 40 8.31 11.00 21.96
C LYS A 40 7.50 10.76 20.69
N CYS A 41 6.91 9.58 20.57
CA CYS A 41 6.11 9.17 19.42
C CYS A 41 4.64 8.99 19.82
N SER A 42 3.73 9.65 19.11
CA SER A 42 2.28 9.57 19.33
C SER A 42 1.68 8.19 19.03
N PHE A 43 2.40 7.33 18.30
CA PHE A 43 1.94 5.98 17.94
C PHE A 43 2.34 4.92 18.97
N CYS A 44 3.24 5.24 19.90
CA CYS A 44 3.56 4.36 21.01
C CYS A 44 2.35 4.09 21.90
N GLU A 45 2.33 2.90 22.48
CA GLU A 45 1.41 2.58 23.55
C GLU A 45 1.63 3.51 24.76
N GLY A 46 0.55 3.94 25.39
CA GLY A 46 0.55 4.94 26.47
C GLY A 46 0.38 6.38 25.98
N ASN A 47 0.55 6.64 24.68
CA ASN A 47 0.33 7.95 24.05
C ASN A 47 -0.97 8.01 23.25
N GLU A 48 -1.97 7.17 23.56
CA GLU A 48 -3.25 7.11 22.83
C GLU A 48 -3.97 8.47 22.78
N SER A 49 -3.82 9.31 23.81
CA SER A 49 -4.39 10.66 23.85
C SER A 49 -3.77 11.64 22.84
N GLU A 50 -2.65 11.26 22.21
CA GLU A 50 -1.95 12.08 21.22
C GLU A 50 -2.42 11.80 19.79
N THR A 51 -3.28 10.80 19.60
CA THR A 51 -3.95 10.49 18.32
C THR A 51 -5.45 10.76 18.43
N PRO A 52 -6.19 10.85 17.32
CA PRO A 52 -7.65 10.79 17.36
C PRO A 52 -8.12 9.46 17.96
N ASN A 53 -9.40 9.40 18.29
CA ASN A 53 -9.99 8.17 18.80
C ASN A 53 -9.81 7.04 17.78
N GLU A 54 -9.56 5.83 18.29
CA GLU A 54 -9.47 4.65 17.46
C GLU A 54 -10.81 4.39 16.75
N THR A 55 -10.72 4.15 15.45
CA THR A 55 -11.83 3.63 14.64
C THR A 55 -11.96 2.12 14.83
N MET A 56 -10.83 1.45 15.10
CA MET A 56 -10.72 0.00 15.27
C MET A 56 -9.41 -0.33 15.99
N ALA A 57 -9.39 -1.37 16.81
CA ALA A 57 -8.15 -1.92 17.36
C ALA A 57 -8.27 -3.42 17.63
N TYR A 58 -7.19 -4.15 17.39
CA TYR A 58 -7.02 -5.49 17.94
C TYR A 58 -6.33 -5.38 19.30
N ARG A 59 -6.93 -6.00 20.33
CA ARG A 59 -6.60 -5.75 21.73
C ARG A 59 -6.82 -6.95 22.63
N HIS A 60 -6.09 -6.99 23.74
CA HIS A 60 -6.26 -8.03 24.75
C HIS A 60 -7.64 -7.91 25.43
N SER A 61 -8.22 -9.05 25.78
CA SER A 61 -9.49 -9.08 26.50
C SER A 61 -9.37 -8.33 27.84
N GLY A 62 -10.38 -7.51 28.16
CA GLY A 62 -10.43 -6.70 29.39
C GLY A 62 -9.78 -5.32 29.28
N THR A 63 -9.17 -4.95 28.15
CA THR A 63 -8.60 -3.61 27.93
C THR A 63 -9.62 -2.66 27.30
N GLN A 64 -9.42 -1.35 27.45
CA GLN A 64 -10.39 -0.32 27.05
C GLN A 64 -9.97 0.40 25.76
N PRO A 65 -10.91 0.81 24.90
CA PRO A 65 -10.61 1.66 23.74
C PRO A 65 -9.82 2.91 24.12
N ASN A 66 -8.90 3.35 23.25
CA ASN A 66 -8.05 4.53 23.48
C ASN A 66 -7.20 4.43 24.76
N LYS A 67 -6.84 3.21 25.16
CA LYS A 67 -5.93 2.88 26.27
C LYS A 67 -4.95 1.79 25.85
N PRO A 68 -3.86 1.58 26.60
CA PRO A 68 -2.94 0.47 26.40
C PRO A 68 -3.62 -0.90 26.35
N GLY A 69 -2.94 -1.86 25.72
CA GLY A 69 -3.35 -3.25 25.56
C GLY A 69 -3.78 -3.63 24.14
N TRP A 70 -3.44 -2.82 23.15
CA TRP A 70 -3.66 -3.08 21.72
C TRP A 70 -2.37 -3.58 21.06
N TRP A 71 -2.48 -4.43 20.02
CA TRP A 71 -1.34 -4.80 19.18
C TRP A 71 -1.41 -4.23 17.76
N VAL A 72 -2.60 -3.84 17.31
CA VAL A 72 -2.83 -3.06 16.09
C VAL A 72 -3.91 -2.03 16.38
N ARG A 73 -3.71 -0.78 15.93
CA ARG A 73 -4.63 0.34 16.18
C ARG A 73 -4.86 1.15 14.91
N VAL A 74 -6.11 1.46 14.61
CA VAL A 74 -6.51 2.26 13.44
C VAL A 74 -7.21 3.53 13.92
N PHE A 75 -6.84 4.68 13.38
CA PHE A 75 -7.45 5.97 13.67
C PHE A 75 -7.29 6.92 12.48
N GLU A 76 -8.08 7.99 12.44
CA GLU A 76 -7.98 9.03 11.42
C GLU A 76 -6.63 9.76 11.47
N ASN A 77 -6.08 10.09 10.30
CA ASN A 77 -4.83 10.84 10.22
C ASN A 77 -5.09 12.32 10.58
N LYS A 78 -4.39 12.88 11.58
CA LYS A 78 -4.51 14.32 11.93
C LYS A 78 -4.07 15.25 10.80
N GLY A 79 -3.14 14.80 9.95
CA GLY A 79 -2.71 15.52 8.75
C GLY A 79 -3.48 15.07 7.50
N ALA A 80 -4.72 14.61 7.65
CA ALA A 80 -5.51 14.09 6.55
C ALA A 80 -5.62 15.11 5.41
N VAL A 81 -5.26 14.66 4.21
CA VAL A 81 -5.38 15.44 2.97
C VAL A 81 -6.84 15.49 2.49
N LEU A 82 -7.68 14.58 2.98
CA LEU A 82 -9.10 14.46 2.66
C LEU A 82 -9.93 14.41 3.94
N GLN A 83 -11.11 15.02 3.90
CA GLN A 83 -12.00 15.14 5.04
C GLN A 83 -13.31 14.37 4.81
N PRO A 84 -13.77 13.55 5.78
CA PRO A 84 -14.97 12.73 5.62
C PRO A 84 -16.28 13.51 5.72
N ASP A 85 -16.25 14.68 6.37
CA ASP A 85 -17.37 15.58 6.61
C ASP A 85 -17.58 16.64 5.52
N GLU A 86 -16.61 16.81 4.63
CA GLU A 86 -16.77 17.63 3.42
C GLU A 86 -17.83 17.04 2.49
N ASP A 87 -18.69 17.91 1.95
CA ASP A 87 -19.68 17.48 0.95
C ASP A 87 -18.96 17.09 -0.34
N LEU A 88 -19.34 15.94 -0.91
CA LEU A 88 -18.82 15.53 -2.21
C LEU A 88 -19.52 16.35 -3.30
N ASP A 89 -18.80 17.32 -3.85
CA ASP A 89 -19.21 18.07 -5.02
C ASP A 89 -18.20 17.89 -6.16
N ARG A 90 -18.72 17.85 -7.39
CA ARG A 90 -17.93 17.74 -8.63
C ARG A 90 -18.39 18.82 -9.59
N HIS A 91 -17.48 19.69 -9.96
CA HIS A 91 -17.78 20.81 -10.85
C HIS A 91 -16.64 21.08 -11.83
N PRO A 92 -16.95 21.63 -13.01
CA PRO A 92 -15.93 22.04 -13.97
C PRO A 92 -15.38 23.44 -13.65
N ILE A 93 -14.10 23.64 -13.99
CA ILE A 93 -13.51 24.96 -14.19
C ILE A 93 -13.01 25.01 -15.63
N GLY A 94 -13.88 25.42 -16.56
CA GLY A 94 -13.60 25.37 -18.00
C GLY A 94 -13.37 23.93 -18.48
N MET A 95 -12.14 23.61 -18.88
CA MET A 95 -11.73 22.27 -19.30
C MET A 95 -11.25 21.36 -18.16
N TYR A 96 -11.14 21.89 -16.94
CA TYR A 96 -10.63 21.17 -15.79
C TYR A 96 -11.78 20.58 -14.97
N ASP A 97 -11.64 19.33 -14.56
CA ASP A 97 -12.56 18.68 -13.61
C ASP A 97 -12.04 18.88 -12.18
N VAL A 98 -12.91 19.32 -11.28
CA VAL A 98 -12.60 19.51 -9.85
C VAL A 98 -13.55 18.68 -9.00
N THR A 99 -13.03 18.12 -7.91
CA THR A 99 -13.82 17.50 -6.84
C THR A 99 -13.39 18.12 -5.52
N THR A 100 -14.32 18.22 -4.56
CA THR A 100 -13.99 18.65 -3.19
C THR A 100 -13.00 17.69 -2.52
N GLY A 101 -12.39 18.14 -1.41
CA GLY A 101 -11.46 17.36 -0.60
C GLY A 101 -12.11 16.22 0.19
N PHE A 102 -13.26 15.69 -0.27
CA PHE A 102 -13.95 14.58 0.37
C PHE A 102 -13.14 13.28 0.28
N GLY A 103 -13.02 12.57 1.39
CA GLY A 103 -12.42 11.24 1.45
C GLY A 103 -12.01 10.86 2.86
N ILE A 104 -11.34 9.73 3.01
CA ILE A 104 -10.92 9.20 4.31
C ILE A 104 -9.44 8.89 4.29
N HIS A 105 -8.70 9.37 5.28
CA HIS A 105 -7.29 9.07 5.47
C HIS A 105 -7.07 8.52 6.88
N GLU A 106 -6.70 7.24 6.98
CA GLU A 106 -6.45 6.56 8.24
C GLU A 106 -4.99 6.12 8.37
N ILE A 107 -4.52 6.08 9.61
CA ILE A 107 -3.27 5.44 10.02
C ILE A 107 -3.59 4.09 10.64
N ILE A 108 -2.80 3.08 10.28
CA ILE A 108 -2.86 1.73 10.82
C ILE A 108 -1.53 1.47 11.50
N VAL A 109 -1.50 1.61 12.83
CA VAL A 109 -0.31 1.31 13.64
C VAL A 109 -0.21 -0.20 13.82
N GLU A 110 0.93 -0.76 13.41
CA GLU A 110 1.09 -2.22 13.24
C GLU A 110 1.56 -2.93 14.51
N THR A 111 2.09 -2.16 15.48
CA THR A 111 2.63 -2.65 16.75
C THR A 111 2.66 -1.53 17.79
N PRO A 112 2.57 -1.83 19.10
CA PRO A 112 2.79 -0.84 20.16
C PRO A 112 4.26 -0.48 20.35
N LYS A 113 5.17 -1.33 19.85
CA LYS A 113 6.62 -1.20 20.04
C LYS A 113 7.25 -0.31 18.98
N HIS A 114 7.86 0.79 19.40
CA HIS A 114 8.41 1.82 18.51
C HIS A 114 9.43 1.30 17.49
N GLN A 115 10.36 0.46 17.97
CA GLN A 115 11.52 0.00 17.18
C GLN A 115 11.25 -1.28 16.38
N THR A 116 10.04 -1.85 16.48
CA THR A 116 9.72 -3.11 15.82
C THR A 116 9.07 -2.84 14.47
N GLN A 117 9.63 -3.41 13.40
CA GLN A 117 9.10 -3.29 12.05
C GLN A 117 8.20 -4.49 11.69
N LEU A 118 7.42 -4.34 10.62
CA LEU A 118 6.41 -5.32 10.17
C LEU A 118 7.01 -6.73 9.99
N GLU A 119 8.21 -6.83 9.42
CA GLU A 119 8.94 -8.06 9.14
C GLU A 119 9.46 -8.77 10.41
N GLU A 120 9.53 -8.07 11.54
CA GLU A 120 9.96 -8.61 12.83
C GLU A 120 8.79 -9.10 13.68
N LEU A 121 7.55 -8.84 13.25
CA LEU A 121 6.35 -9.20 14.00
C LEU A 121 6.07 -10.71 13.92
N PRO A 122 5.49 -11.30 14.98
CA PRO A 122 4.98 -12.67 14.91
C PRO A 122 3.95 -12.81 13.80
N PHE A 123 3.92 -13.97 13.14
CA PHE A 123 2.99 -14.25 12.03
C PHE A 123 1.53 -13.89 12.34
N GLY A 124 1.05 -14.21 13.54
CA GLY A 124 -0.32 -13.88 13.96
C GLY A 124 -0.61 -12.38 13.96
N GLN A 125 0.38 -11.55 14.33
CA GLN A 125 0.24 -10.11 14.33
C GLN A 125 0.31 -9.54 12.90
N VAL A 126 1.20 -10.04 12.03
CA VAL A 126 1.22 -9.67 10.60
C VAL A 126 -0.11 -10.01 9.94
N ARG A 127 -0.67 -11.19 10.23
CA ARG A 127 -2.01 -11.58 9.79
C ARG A 127 -3.06 -10.56 10.24
N ASP A 128 -3.03 -10.15 11.50
CA ASP A 128 -4.02 -9.20 12.04
C ASP A 128 -3.85 -7.79 11.44
N VAL A 129 -2.64 -7.36 11.12
CA VAL A 129 -2.39 -6.13 10.32
C VAL A 129 -3.10 -6.23 8.97
N VAL A 130 -2.88 -7.32 8.22
CA VAL A 130 -3.55 -7.56 6.93
C VAL A 130 -5.07 -7.69 7.10
N TRP A 131 -5.54 -8.29 8.21
CA TRP A 131 -6.96 -8.41 8.50
C TRP A 131 -7.59 -7.05 8.80
N SER A 132 -6.87 -6.13 9.44
CA SER A 132 -7.30 -4.74 9.61
C SER A 132 -7.58 -4.07 8.27
N PHE A 133 -6.75 -4.32 7.25
CA PHE A 133 -6.95 -3.79 5.89
C PHE A 133 -8.29 -4.26 5.32
N LYS A 134 -8.56 -5.56 5.42
CA LYS A 134 -9.82 -6.17 4.97
C LYS A 134 -11.02 -5.56 5.70
N GLU A 135 -10.94 -5.41 7.02
CA GLU A 135 -12.04 -4.88 7.83
C GLU A 135 -12.31 -3.41 7.51
N ARG A 136 -11.27 -2.58 7.36
CA ARG A 136 -11.40 -1.19 6.94
C ARG A 136 -11.99 -1.08 5.54
N ILE A 137 -11.49 -1.83 4.55
CA ILE A 137 -12.08 -1.86 3.20
C ILE A 137 -13.56 -2.23 3.26
N SER A 138 -13.92 -3.24 4.05
CA SER A 138 -15.32 -3.70 4.18
C SER A 138 -16.23 -2.66 4.83
N ALA A 139 -15.71 -1.90 5.81
CA ALA A 139 -16.43 -0.81 6.43
C ALA A 139 -16.65 0.35 5.45
N LEU A 140 -15.58 0.77 4.76
CA LEU A 140 -15.58 1.93 3.86
C LEU A 140 -16.36 1.68 2.57
N LYS A 141 -16.42 0.44 2.08
CA LYS A 141 -17.23 0.05 0.91
C LYS A 141 -18.72 0.36 1.08
N LYS A 142 -19.21 0.53 2.32
CA LYS A 142 -20.61 0.87 2.59
C LYS A 142 -20.95 2.31 2.17
N ASP A 143 -19.97 3.20 2.09
CA ASP A 143 -20.17 4.55 1.57
C ASP A 143 -20.01 4.56 0.04
N SER A 144 -21.12 4.68 -0.68
CA SER A 144 -21.15 4.68 -2.14
C SER A 144 -20.43 5.87 -2.80
N ARG A 145 -20.11 6.93 -2.03
CA ARG A 145 -19.34 8.09 -2.50
C ARG A 145 -17.87 7.73 -2.73
N LEU A 146 -17.33 6.80 -1.95
CA LEU A 146 -15.96 6.30 -2.08
C LEU A 146 -15.90 5.30 -3.25
N LYS A 147 -14.92 5.50 -4.15
CA LYS A 147 -14.75 4.67 -5.36
C LYS A 147 -13.53 3.79 -5.33
N TYR A 148 -12.54 4.13 -4.50
CA TYR A 148 -11.33 3.33 -4.37
C TYR A 148 -10.71 3.49 -2.99
N VAL A 149 -10.10 2.42 -2.48
CA VAL A 149 -9.33 2.42 -1.23
C VAL A 149 -7.90 2.00 -1.57
N THR A 150 -6.95 2.89 -1.35
CA THR A 150 -5.52 2.62 -1.49
C THR A 150 -4.94 2.34 -0.11
N ILE A 151 -4.28 1.20 0.06
CA ILE A 151 -3.51 0.89 1.26
C ILE A 151 -2.04 0.89 0.87
N PHE A 152 -1.22 1.61 1.62
CA PHE A 152 0.19 1.76 1.33
C PHE A 152 1.00 1.91 2.61
N LYS A 153 2.25 1.46 2.56
CA LYS A 153 3.25 1.66 3.61
C LYS A 153 4.42 2.41 2.99
N ASN A 154 4.75 3.55 3.57
CA ASN A 154 5.97 4.27 3.26
C ASN A 154 7.00 3.87 4.32
N PHE A 155 8.15 3.37 3.88
CA PHE A 155 9.22 2.96 4.77
C PHE A 155 10.56 3.44 4.24
N GLY A 156 11.44 3.86 5.15
CA GLY A 156 12.76 4.38 4.84
C GLY A 156 12.79 5.89 4.57
N LEU A 157 13.98 6.45 4.73
CA LEU A 157 14.26 7.88 4.60
C LEU A 157 14.20 8.31 3.12
N GLY A 158 13.56 9.45 2.86
CA GLY A 158 13.28 9.95 1.51
C GLY A 158 11.86 9.65 1.01
N THR A 159 11.07 8.88 1.76
CA THR A 159 9.62 8.79 1.59
C THR A 159 8.92 9.89 2.42
N PHE A 160 7.71 10.32 2.04
CA PHE A 160 6.92 11.34 2.75
C PHE A 160 6.39 10.84 4.13
N GLY A 161 7.14 10.01 4.84
CA GLY A 161 6.81 9.48 6.17
C GLY A 161 7.98 9.67 7.13
N SER A 162 7.88 10.65 8.01
CA SER A 162 8.89 11.02 9.01
C SER A 162 8.82 10.20 10.30
N MET A 163 8.12 9.06 10.32
CA MET A 163 7.85 8.31 11.55
C MET A 163 8.48 6.91 11.47
N GLU A 164 9.45 6.66 12.36
CA GLU A 164 10.12 5.37 12.55
C GLU A 164 9.15 4.26 12.97
N HIS A 165 8.05 4.62 13.64
CA HIS A 165 7.09 3.69 14.17
C HIS A 165 6.37 2.95 13.03
N SER A 166 6.39 1.62 13.07
CA SER A 166 5.80 0.81 12.00
C SER A 166 4.30 1.04 11.85
N HIS A 167 3.94 1.65 10.72
CA HIS A 167 2.55 1.91 10.37
C HIS A 167 2.32 1.74 8.87
N SER A 168 1.08 1.47 8.52
CA SER A 168 0.52 1.56 7.18
C SER A 168 -0.48 2.70 7.13
N GLN A 169 -0.86 3.11 5.93
CA GLN A 169 -1.85 4.15 5.70
C GLN A 169 -2.94 3.63 4.77
N LEU A 170 -4.14 4.16 4.96
CA LEU A 170 -5.28 3.91 4.11
C LEU A 170 -5.80 5.26 3.61
N LEU A 171 -6.00 5.36 2.30
CA LEU A 171 -6.61 6.52 1.65
C LEU A 171 -7.79 6.06 0.80
N ALA A 172 -9.00 6.47 1.17
CA ALA A 172 -10.21 6.22 0.40
C ALA A 172 -10.63 7.50 -0.34
N THR A 173 -10.82 7.38 -1.64
CA THR A 173 -11.05 8.52 -2.55
C THR A 173 -12.36 8.37 -3.31
N PRO A 174 -13.02 9.49 -3.68
CA PRO A 174 -14.20 9.48 -4.56
C PRO A 174 -13.83 9.23 -6.03
N ILE A 175 -12.53 9.12 -6.35
CA ILE A 175 -12.01 8.87 -7.69
C ILE A 175 -11.19 7.58 -7.72
N THR A 176 -11.19 6.88 -8.87
CA THR A 176 -10.31 5.74 -9.11
C THR A 176 -8.95 6.24 -9.61
N PRO A 177 -7.82 5.87 -8.97
CA PRO A 177 -6.50 6.27 -9.43
C PRO A 177 -6.22 5.85 -10.86
N ARG A 178 -5.46 6.67 -11.61
CA ARG A 178 -5.21 6.44 -13.04
C ARG A 178 -4.60 5.06 -13.33
N LYS A 179 -3.56 4.67 -12.59
CA LYS A 179 -2.91 3.36 -12.73
C LYS A 179 -3.92 2.20 -12.64
N ILE A 180 -4.83 2.27 -11.67
CA ILE A 180 -5.88 1.25 -11.47
C ILE A 180 -6.88 1.26 -12.62
N LYS A 181 -7.25 2.43 -13.14
CA LYS A 181 -8.10 2.53 -14.32
C LYS A 181 -7.45 1.85 -15.53
N ASP A 182 -6.16 2.07 -15.74
CA ASP A 182 -5.40 1.44 -16.83
C ASP A 182 -5.34 -0.09 -16.65
N GLU A 183 -5.09 -0.58 -15.42
CA GLU A 183 -5.12 -2.02 -15.10
C GLU A 183 -6.49 -2.68 -15.38
N LEU A 184 -7.57 -2.00 -15.00
CA LEU A 184 -8.94 -2.47 -15.26
C LEU A 184 -9.25 -2.52 -16.75
N MET A 185 -8.82 -1.51 -17.51
CA MET A 185 -9.02 -1.46 -18.97
C MET A 185 -8.24 -2.57 -19.67
N GLN A 186 -6.94 -2.72 -19.37
CA GLN A 186 -6.11 -3.77 -19.95
C GLN A 186 -6.62 -5.17 -19.60
N SER A 187 -7.09 -5.39 -18.36
CA SER A 187 -7.66 -6.66 -17.95
C SER A 187 -8.96 -6.97 -18.67
N LYS A 188 -9.81 -5.95 -18.87
CA LYS A 188 -11.07 -6.08 -19.62
C LYS A 188 -10.81 -6.42 -21.08
N ASP A 189 -9.94 -5.67 -21.75
CA ASP A 189 -9.63 -5.88 -23.17
C ASP A 189 -9.01 -7.28 -23.37
N TYR A 190 -8.08 -7.68 -22.49
CA TYR A 190 -7.50 -9.02 -22.52
C TYR A 190 -8.56 -10.11 -22.35
N TYR A 191 -9.50 -9.93 -21.41
CA TYR A 191 -10.57 -10.89 -21.21
C TYR A 191 -11.52 -10.96 -22.41
N GLN A 192 -11.84 -9.83 -23.05
CA GLN A 192 -12.68 -9.79 -24.26
C GLN A 192 -12.03 -10.53 -25.44
N ASP A 193 -10.70 -10.43 -25.57
CA ASP A 193 -9.96 -11.06 -26.67
C ASP A 193 -9.59 -12.52 -26.42
N LYS A 194 -9.33 -12.90 -25.16
CA LYS A 194 -8.74 -14.19 -24.79
C LYS A 194 -9.63 -15.05 -23.91
N GLU A 195 -10.73 -14.51 -23.40
CA GLU A 195 -11.68 -15.14 -22.47
C GLU A 195 -11.00 -15.73 -21.21
N ARG A 196 -9.86 -15.13 -20.80
CA ARG A 196 -9.04 -15.57 -19.67
C ARG A 196 -8.57 -14.38 -18.85
N CYS A 197 -8.26 -14.62 -17.59
CA CYS A 197 -7.74 -13.57 -16.69
C CYS A 197 -6.27 -13.27 -17.02
N LEU A 198 -5.98 -12.00 -17.29
CA LEU A 198 -4.63 -11.47 -17.56
C LEU A 198 -3.63 -11.89 -16.47
N PHE A 199 -3.97 -11.65 -15.20
CA PHE A 199 -3.11 -11.97 -14.06
C PHE A 199 -2.86 -13.48 -13.94
N CYS A 200 -3.89 -14.31 -14.10
CA CYS A 200 -3.73 -15.77 -14.04
C CYS A 200 -2.81 -16.31 -15.14
N ASP A 201 -2.85 -15.72 -16.34
CA ASP A 201 -1.97 -16.13 -17.42
C ASP A 201 -0.53 -15.67 -17.21
N VAL A 202 -0.31 -14.48 -16.63
CA VAL A 202 1.03 -14.06 -16.18
C VAL A 202 1.56 -15.03 -15.13
N ILE A 203 0.77 -15.39 -14.12
CA ILE A 203 1.16 -16.36 -13.08
C ILE A 203 1.54 -17.70 -13.73
N LYS A 204 0.70 -18.27 -14.60
CA LYS A 204 1.00 -19.53 -15.30
C LYS A 204 2.29 -19.45 -16.13
N GLN A 205 2.51 -18.33 -16.82
CA GLN A 205 3.72 -18.12 -17.60
C GLN A 205 4.97 -18.07 -16.71
N GLU A 206 4.93 -17.29 -15.61
CA GLU A 206 6.05 -17.17 -14.68
C GLU A 206 6.32 -18.49 -13.96
N THR A 207 5.30 -19.24 -13.55
CA THR A 207 5.43 -20.60 -12.98
C THR A 207 6.08 -21.58 -13.97
N ARG A 208 5.78 -21.47 -15.27
CA ARG A 208 6.40 -22.32 -16.30
C ARG A 208 7.86 -21.95 -16.56
N LEU A 209 8.18 -20.66 -16.62
CA LEU A 209 9.53 -20.17 -16.95
C LEU A 209 10.49 -20.22 -15.76
N LYS A 210 10.00 -19.92 -14.55
CA LYS A 210 10.76 -19.86 -13.29
C LYS A 210 11.94 -18.87 -13.28
N GLU A 211 11.97 -17.93 -14.22
CA GLU A 211 13.07 -16.96 -14.35
C GLU A 211 12.96 -15.76 -13.40
N ARG A 212 11.72 -15.34 -13.08
CA ARG A 212 11.44 -14.13 -12.30
C ARG A 212 10.71 -14.41 -11.00
N ILE A 213 10.56 -15.67 -10.61
CA ILE A 213 9.98 -16.05 -9.32
C ILE A 213 11.00 -15.77 -8.22
N ILE A 214 10.56 -15.04 -7.21
CA ILE A 214 11.34 -14.70 -6.02
C ILE A 214 10.95 -15.65 -4.88
N PHE A 215 9.65 -15.87 -4.70
CA PHE A 215 9.10 -16.73 -3.65
C PHE A 215 7.76 -17.31 -4.07
N GLU A 216 7.39 -18.47 -3.55
CA GLU A 216 6.15 -19.16 -3.92
C GLU A 216 5.64 -19.99 -2.74
N THR A 217 4.32 -19.98 -2.55
CA THR A 217 3.59 -20.82 -1.60
C THR A 217 2.44 -21.52 -2.32
N ASP A 218 1.63 -22.31 -1.61
CA ASP A 218 0.43 -22.94 -2.18
C ASP A 218 -0.62 -21.92 -2.65
N HIS A 219 -0.65 -20.72 -2.04
CA HIS A 219 -1.70 -19.72 -2.28
C HIS A 219 -1.22 -18.43 -2.94
N MET A 220 0.09 -18.17 -2.92
CA MET A 220 0.67 -16.90 -3.37
C MET A 220 1.94 -17.13 -4.19
N ILE A 221 2.23 -16.21 -5.11
CA ILE A 221 3.49 -16.13 -5.86
C ILE A 221 4.05 -14.71 -5.76
N VAL A 222 5.36 -14.59 -5.60
CA VAL A 222 6.10 -13.32 -5.62
C VAL A 222 7.00 -13.34 -6.83
N ILE A 223 6.84 -12.37 -7.73
CA ILE A 223 7.62 -12.25 -8.96
C ILE A 223 8.29 -10.89 -9.06
N SER A 224 9.41 -10.83 -9.77
CA SER A 224 9.89 -9.56 -10.34
C SER A 224 9.13 -9.28 -11.64
N PRO A 225 8.41 -8.15 -11.78
CA PRO A 225 7.61 -7.88 -12.96
C PRO A 225 8.46 -7.87 -14.24
N PHE A 226 7.91 -8.39 -15.34
CA PHE A 226 8.58 -8.37 -16.65
C PHE A 226 9.01 -6.95 -17.05
N ALA A 227 8.16 -5.96 -16.76
CA ALA A 227 8.39 -4.54 -16.98
C ALA A 227 8.39 -3.73 -15.66
N ALA A 228 9.19 -4.16 -14.67
CA ALA A 228 9.46 -3.42 -13.44
C ALA A 228 9.87 -1.94 -13.65
N LEU A 229 9.18 -1.03 -12.97
CA LEU A 229 9.42 0.42 -12.93
C LEU A 229 10.61 0.81 -12.03
N SER A 230 10.92 -0.01 -11.03
CA SER A 230 12.05 0.23 -10.12
C SER A 230 12.92 -1.01 -9.94
N PRO A 231 14.22 -0.84 -9.62
CA PRO A 231 15.07 -1.94 -9.18
C PRO A 231 14.43 -2.69 -8.01
N TYR A 232 14.50 -4.02 -8.02
CA TYR A 232 13.95 -4.89 -6.98
C TYR A 232 12.44 -4.75 -6.76
N GLU A 233 11.69 -4.21 -7.72
CA GLU A 233 10.23 -4.26 -7.67
C GLU A 233 9.76 -5.72 -7.60
N MET A 234 8.81 -5.97 -6.70
CA MET A 234 8.19 -7.25 -6.50
C MET A 234 6.67 -7.11 -6.59
N LEU A 235 6.03 -8.10 -7.19
CA LEU A 235 4.58 -8.22 -7.24
C LEU A 235 4.17 -9.49 -6.52
N ILE A 236 3.33 -9.35 -5.50
CA ILE A 236 2.75 -10.45 -4.72
C ILE A 236 1.34 -10.70 -5.28
N LEU A 237 1.10 -11.90 -5.81
CA LEU A 237 -0.15 -12.27 -6.45
C LEU A 237 -0.76 -13.52 -5.80
N PRO A 238 -2.11 -13.59 -5.68
CA PRO A 238 -2.79 -14.83 -5.32
C PRO A 238 -2.80 -15.81 -6.49
N LYS A 239 -2.61 -17.10 -6.20
CA LYS A 239 -2.70 -18.20 -7.17
C LYS A 239 -4.12 -18.62 -7.46
#